data_AF-A0A6A3DC91-F1
#
_entry.id   AF-A0A6A3DC91-F1
#
_cell.length_a   1.000
_cell.length_b   1.000
_cell.length_c   1.000
_cell.angle_alpha   90.00
_cell.angle_beta   90.00
_cell.angle_gamma   90.00
#
_symmetry.space_group_name_H-M   'P 1'
#
loop_
_entity.id
_entity.type
_entity.pdbx_description
1 polymer ?
#
loop_
_entity_poly.entity_id
_entity_poly.type
_entity_poly.pdbx_seq_one_letter_code
_entity_poly.pdbx_strand_id
1 'polypeptide(L)'
;MDEDGVATGEIDLKVQSPVDKARRVAEIRSSRGETQPTVVFVGDSATDLLAMLEADVGVWLDSDATLSSSKLLQQLVGCYGIDIHPLTSYNYLLECAQHRHADRRRPVIFTATEWSQLRTIFG
;
A
#
# COMPACT_ATOMS: atom_id res chain seq x y z
N MET A 1 -23.54 5.07 -4.16
CA MET A 1 -24.30 4.76 -2.93
C MET A 1 -25.14 5.98 -2.64
N ASP A 2 -26.42 5.79 -2.33
CA ASP A 2 -27.21 6.86 -1.73
C ASP A 2 -26.88 7.00 -0.22
N GLU A 3 -27.56 7.92 0.45
CA GLU A 3 -27.38 8.24 1.87
C GLU A 3 -27.70 7.04 2.79
N ASP A 4 -28.44 6.04 2.30
CA ASP A 4 -28.82 4.82 3.01
C ASP A 4 -27.88 3.62 2.70
N GLY A 5 -26.80 3.85 1.94
CA GLY A 5 -25.84 2.81 1.58
C GLY A 5 -26.36 1.85 0.51
N VAL A 6 -27.43 2.20 -0.21
CA VAL A 6 -27.99 1.37 -1.27
C VAL A 6 -27.12 1.51 -2.53
N ALA A 7 -26.76 0.36 -3.11
CA ALA A 7 -26.03 0.32 -4.37
C ALA A 7 -26.94 0.77 -5.52
N THR A 8 -26.54 1.81 -6.24
CA THR A 8 -27.33 2.40 -7.35
C THR A 8 -27.39 1.50 -8.59
N GLY A 9 -26.61 0.41 -8.61
CA GLY A 9 -26.40 -0.42 -9.80
C GLY A 9 -25.58 0.28 -10.90
N GLU A 10 -25.22 1.54 -10.71
CA GLU A 10 -24.34 2.28 -11.59
C GLU A 10 -22.89 1.84 -11.35
N ILE A 11 -22.27 1.31 -12.40
CA ILE A 11 -20.86 0.92 -12.40
C ILE A 11 -20.10 2.06 -13.07
N ASP A 12 -19.18 2.69 -12.34
CA ASP A 12 -18.18 3.52 -12.97
C ASP A 12 -17.29 2.62 -13.85
N LEU A 13 -17.57 2.63 -15.16
CA LEU A 13 -16.89 1.79 -16.16
C LEU A 13 -15.42 2.17 -16.37
N LYS A 14 -14.92 3.18 -15.67
CA LYS A 14 -13.51 3.56 -15.73
C LYS A 14 -12.65 2.45 -15.11
N VAL A 15 -12.06 1.63 -15.99
CA VAL A 15 -11.03 0.65 -15.62
C VAL A 15 -9.89 1.38 -14.91
N GLN A 16 -9.65 1.04 -13.65
CA GLN A 16 -8.56 1.59 -12.86
C GLN A 16 -7.29 0.79 -13.11
N SER A 17 -6.29 1.41 -13.74
CA SER A 17 -5.00 0.78 -13.97
C SER A 17 -4.07 0.87 -12.73
N PRO A 18 -2.98 0.08 -12.67
CA PRO A 18 -1.95 0.25 -11.64
C PRO A 18 -1.40 1.69 -11.54
N VAL A 19 -1.28 2.37 -12.69
CA VAL A 19 -0.81 3.75 -12.78
C VAL A 19 -1.85 4.72 -12.23
N ASP A 20 -3.15 4.44 -12.42
CA ASP A 20 -4.22 5.26 -11.85
C ASP A 20 -4.22 5.20 -10.32
N LYS A 21 -4.00 4.01 -9.75
CA LYS A 21 -3.86 3.83 -8.30
C LYS A 21 -2.68 4.66 -7.77
N ALA A 22 -1.50 4.56 -8.40
CA ALA A 22 -0.31 5.31 -7.99
C ALA A 22 -0.51 6.82 -8.11
N ARG A 23 -1.10 7.29 -9.22
CA ARG A 23 -1.44 8.71 -9.41
C ARG A 23 -2.36 9.21 -8.30
N ARG A 24 -3.38 8.42 -7.93
CA ARG A 24 -4.30 8.81 -6.86
C ARG A 24 -3.59 8.96 -5.52
N VAL A 25 -2.65 8.06 -5.20
CA VAL A 25 -1.81 8.19 -4.01
C VAL A 25 -0.96 9.46 -4.07
N ALA A 26 -0.31 9.73 -5.20
CA ALA A 26 0.49 10.95 -5.39
C ALA A 26 -0.34 12.23 -5.21
N GLU A 27 -1.57 12.27 -5.70
CA GLU A 27 -2.50 13.38 -5.50
C GLU A 27 -2.83 13.59 -4.01
N ILE A 28 -3.15 12.51 -3.29
CA ILE A 28 -3.45 12.55 -1.85
C ILE A 28 -2.22 13.03 -1.05
N ARG A 29 -1.02 12.58 -1.46
CA ARG A 29 0.24 13.05 -0.86
C ARG A 29 0.52 14.52 -1.15
N SER A 30 0.18 14.99 -2.33
CA SER A 30 0.40 16.38 -2.75
C SER A 30 -0.63 17.35 -2.16
N SER A 31 -1.83 16.88 -1.82
CA SER A 31 -2.89 17.69 -1.20
C SER A 31 -2.73 17.89 0.31
N ARG A 32 -1.54 17.60 0.88
CA ARG A 32 -1.28 17.75 2.31
C ARG A 32 -1.23 19.23 2.70
N GLY A 33 -2.08 19.60 3.66
CA GLY A 33 -2.05 20.89 4.33
C GLY A 33 -0.96 20.98 5.41
N GLU A 34 -1.16 21.81 6.43
CA GLU A 34 -0.20 22.06 7.52
C GLU A 34 0.03 20.83 8.41
N THR A 35 -0.97 19.97 8.57
CA THR A 35 -0.80 18.64 9.14
C THR A 35 -0.39 17.71 7.99
N GLN A 36 0.77 17.07 8.09
CA GLN A 36 1.31 16.16 7.07
C GLN A 36 0.95 14.71 7.45
N PRO A 37 -0.29 14.21 7.22
CA PRO A 37 -0.66 12.86 7.59
C PRO A 37 0.17 11.86 6.78
N THR A 38 0.65 10.82 7.44
CA THR A 38 1.32 9.69 6.77
C THR A 38 0.31 8.99 5.85
N VAL A 39 0.65 8.84 4.57
CA VAL A 39 -0.21 8.12 3.61
C VAL A 39 0.24 6.67 3.57
N VAL A 40 -0.67 5.79 3.97
CA VAL A 40 -0.50 4.34 3.92
C VAL A 40 -1.32 3.79 2.75
N PHE A 41 -0.71 2.95 1.92
CA PHE A 41 -1.42 2.18 0.91
C PHE A 41 -1.30 0.69 1.23
N VAL A 42 -2.41 -0.02 1.30
CA VAL A 42 -2.46 -1.46 1.53
C VAL A 42 -2.96 -2.14 0.27
N GLY A 43 -2.21 -3.12 -0.24
CA GLY A 43 -2.56 -3.89 -1.43
C GLY A 43 -2.12 -5.35 -1.33
N ASP A 44 -2.68 -6.19 -2.19
CA ASP A 44 -2.48 -7.65 -2.18
C ASP A 44 -1.91 -8.17 -3.51
N SER A 45 -1.90 -7.34 -4.55
CA SER A 45 -1.59 -7.77 -5.91
C SER A 45 -0.48 -6.96 -6.59
N ALA A 46 0.03 -7.49 -7.71
CA ALA A 46 0.98 -6.77 -8.56
C ALA A 46 0.45 -5.43 -9.09
N THR A 47 -0.87 -5.28 -9.20
CA THR A 47 -1.50 -4.03 -9.67
C THR A 47 -1.39 -2.90 -8.64
N ASP A 48 -1.12 -3.24 -7.39
CA ASP A 48 -1.00 -2.30 -6.27
C ASP A 48 0.43 -1.86 -6.03
N LEU A 49 1.42 -2.53 -6.63
CA LEU A 49 2.84 -2.28 -6.36
C LEU A 49 3.23 -0.81 -6.55
N LEU A 50 2.81 -0.19 -7.65
CA LEU A 50 3.14 1.21 -7.90
C LEU A 50 2.53 2.15 -6.85
N ALA A 51 1.33 1.85 -6.37
CA ALA A 51 0.66 2.64 -5.34
C ALA A 51 1.29 2.44 -3.95
N MET A 52 1.68 1.20 -3.62
CA MET A 52 2.48 0.89 -2.43
C MET A 52 3.82 1.62 -2.43
N LEU A 53 4.49 1.67 -3.59
CA LEU A 53 5.75 2.39 -3.74
C LEU A 53 5.58 3.90 -3.69
N GLU A 54 4.45 4.46 -4.12
CA GLU A 54 4.20 5.90 -4.07
C GLU A 54 3.87 6.37 -2.64
N ALA A 55 3.24 5.53 -1.83
CA ALA A 55 2.88 5.85 -0.44
C ALA A 55 4.10 6.14 0.46
N ASP A 56 3.87 6.77 1.61
CA ASP A 56 4.93 6.87 2.64
C ASP A 56 5.17 5.51 3.28
N VAL A 57 4.11 4.70 3.40
CA VAL A 57 4.15 3.31 3.87
C VAL A 57 3.31 2.47 2.91
N GLY A 58 3.97 1.63 2.11
CA GLY A 58 3.31 0.62 1.29
C GLY A 58 3.26 -0.70 2.04
N VAL A 59 2.07 -1.29 2.18
CA VAL A 59 1.87 -2.57 2.87
C VAL A 59 1.31 -3.60 1.90
N TRP A 60 2.09 -4.64 1.67
CA TRP A 60 1.64 -5.86 1.03
C TRP A 60 0.92 -6.73 2.06
N LEU A 61 -0.40 -6.80 1.95
CA LEU A 61 -1.23 -7.70 2.73
C LEU A 61 -1.32 -9.04 1.98
N ASP A 62 -0.59 -10.04 2.45
CA ASP A 62 -0.62 -11.39 1.88
C ASP A 62 -1.13 -12.39 2.92
N SER A 63 -2.42 -12.70 2.85
CA SER A 63 -3.02 -13.72 3.70
C SER A 63 -2.72 -15.14 3.22
N ASP A 64 -2.29 -15.33 1.96
CA ASP A 64 -1.99 -16.65 1.39
C ASP A 64 -0.99 -16.55 0.22
N ALA A 65 0.29 -16.77 0.55
CA ALA A 65 1.40 -16.74 -0.40
C ALA A 65 1.31 -17.78 -1.54
N THR A 66 0.30 -18.67 -1.52
CA THR A 66 0.08 -19.68 -2.57
C THR A 66 -0.76 -19.18 -3.74
N LEU A 67 -1.40 -18.01 -3.64
CA LEU A 67 -2.23 -17.44 -4.70
C LEU A 67 -1.38 -16.90 -5.87
N SER A 68 -1.83 -17.16 -7.11
CA SER A 68 -1.14 -16.74 -8.34
C SER A 68 -0.92 -15.22 -8.45
N SER A 69 -1.77 -14.40 -7.83
CA SER A 69 -1.63 -12.94 -7.76
C SER A 69 -0.45 -12.51 -6.89
N SER A 70 -0.23 -13.20 -5.76
CA SER A 70 0.91 -12.98 -4.86
C SER A 70 2.23 -13.38 -5.54
N LYS A 71 2.22 -14.43 -6.39
CA LYS A 71 3.41 -14.89 -7.11
C LYS A 71 4.00 -13.84 -8.06
N LEU A 72 3.16 -13.15 -8.84
CA LEU A 72 3.65 -12.09 -9.74
C LEU A 72 4.23 -10.92 -8.94
N LEU A 73 3.55 -10.50 -7.87
CA LEU A 73 4.07 -9.44 -6.99
C LEU A 73 5.42 -9.83 -6.37
N GLN A 74 5.54 -11.07 -5.87
CA GLN A 74 6.78 -11.62 -5.34
C GLN A 74 7.92 -11.58 -6.37
N GLN A 75 7.64 -11.96 -7.62
CA GLN A 75 8.62 -11.89 -8.71
C GLN A 75 9.04 -10.45 -9.02
N LEU A 76 8.09 -9.51 -9.08
CA LEU A 76 8.40 -8.10 -9.32
C LEU A 76 9.27 -7.54 -8.20
N VAL A 77 8.94 -7.81 -6.94
CA VAL A 77 9.74 -7.37 -5.79
C VAL A 77 11.19 -7.86 -5.90
N GLY A 78 11.39 -9.15 -6.21
CA GLY A 78 12.73 -9.71 -6.40
C GLY A 78 13.48 -9.11 -7.59
N CYS A 79 12.82 -8.97 -8.74
CA CYS A 79 13.44 -8.44 -9.97
C CYS A 79 13.85 -6.97 -9.86
N TYR A 80 13.06 -6.15 -9.17
CA TYR A 80 13.30 -4.71 -9.04
C TYR A 80 14.10 -4.35 -7.78
N GLY A 81 14.53 -5.33 -6.98
CA GLY A 81 15.33 -5.09 -5.78
C GLY A 81 14.59 -4.27 -4.73
N ILE A 82 13.29 -4.53 -4.57
CA ILE A 82 12.46 -3.93 -3.52
C ILE A 82 12.72 -4.72 -2.23
N ASP A 83 13.02 -4.03 -1.15
CA ASP A 83 13.24 -4.65 0.15
C ASP A 83 11.90 -4.85 0.87
N ILE A 84 11.75 -6.02 1.50
CA ILE A 84 10.54 -6.41 2.22
C ILE A 84 10.85 -6.47 3.72
N HIS A 85 10.02 -5.79 4.52
CA HIS A 85 10.12 -5.83 5.97
C HIS A 85 8.80 -6.27 6.63
N PRO A 86 8.81 -7.20 7.60
CA PRO A 86 7.61 -7.54 8.34
C PRO A 86 7.10 -6.32 9.11
N LEU A 87 5.82 -6.00 8.95
CA LEU A 87 5.18 -4.88 9.62
C LEU A 87 5.27 -5.01 11.15
N THR A 88 5.25 -6.25 11.66
CA THR A 88 5.44 -6.61 13.08
C THR A 88 6.80 -6.22 13.67
N SER A 89 7.75 -5.79 12.84
CA SER A 89 9.06 -5.31 13.31
C SER A 89 9.01 -3.85 13.80
N TYR A 90 7.86 -3.18 13.69
CA TYR A 90 7.68 -1.75 13.95
C TYR A 90 6.50 -1.52 14.89
N ASN A 91 6.60 -0.48 15.72
CA ASN A 91 5.53 -0.13 16.67
C ASN A 91 4.64 1.00 16.14
N TYR A 92 5.17 1.86 15.28
CA TYR A 92 4.48 3.04 14.78
C TYR A 92 4.68 3.24 13.27
N LEU A 93 3.66 3.73 12.56
CA LEU A 93 3.76 4.03 11.12
C LEU A 93 4.85 5.05 10.80
N LEU A 94 5.14 5.95 11.74
CA LEU A 94 6.17 6.96 11.56
C LEU A 94 7.56 6.31 11.44
N GLU A 95 7.83 5.23 12.15
CA GLU A 95 9.09 4.49 12.03
C GLU A 95 9.21 3.85 10.65
N CYS A 96 8.11 3.27 10.14
CA CYS A 96 8.04 2.72 8.79
C CYS A 96 8.34 3.80 7.73
N ALA A 97 7.68 4.95 7.84
CA ALA A 97 7.86 6.08 6.93
C ALA A 97 9.30 6.62 6.97
N GLN A 98 9.87 6.76 8.17
CA GLN A 98 11.26 7.20 8.36
C GLN A 98 12.25 6.20 7.77
N HIS A 99 12.04 4.90 7.96
CA HIS A 99 12.90 3.85 7.42
C HIS A 99 12.96 3.92 5.89
N ARG A 100 11.79 4.08 5.24
CA ARG A 100 11.69 4.29 3.79
C ARG A 100 12.44 5.53 3.31
N HIS A 101 12.50 6.59 4.12
CA HIS A 101 13.25 7.81 3.78
C HIS A 101 14.76 7.70 4.04
N ALA A 102 15.17 6.87 5.00
CA ALA A 102 16.55 6.70 5.42
C ALA A 102 17.37 5.91 4.40
N ASP A 103 16.82 4.83 3.84
CA ASP A 103 17.49 4.06 2.79
C ASP A 103 17.02 4.50 1.39
N ARG A 104 17.78 5.41 0.77
CA ARG A 104 17.51 5.88 -0.60
C ARG A 104 17.98 4.91 -1.68
N ARG A 105 18.66 3.81 -1.34
CA ARG A 105 19.24 2.91 -2.34
C ARG A 105 18.24 1.92 -2.89
N ARG A 106 17.23 1.55 -2.10
CA ARG A 106 16.23 0.56 -2.47
C ARG A 106 14.84 0.96 -2.00
N PRO A 107 13.81 0.80 -2.83
CA PRO A 107 12.43 0.96 -2.39
C PRO A 107 12.08 -0.10 -1.33
N VAL A 108 11.28 0.29 -0.34
CA VAL A 108 10.84 -0.59 0.76
C VAL A 108 9.33 -0.75 0.72
N ILE A 109 8.85 -1.98 0.91
CA ILE A 109 7.45 -2.29 1.25
C ILE A 109 7.40 -3.14 2.52
N PHE A 110 6.30 -3.01 3.27
CA PHE A 110 6.07 -3.78 4.48
C PHE A 110 5.12 -4.94 4.19
N THR A 111 5.25 -6.06 4.90
CA THR A 111 4.32 -7.19 4.77
C THR A 111 3.48 -7.37 6.01
N ALA A 112 2.19 -7.64 5.81
CA ALA A 112 1.26 -8.10 6.83
C ALA A 112 0.53 -9.36 6.33
N THR A 113 0.19 -10.26 7.23
CA THR A 113 -0.58 -11.49 6.90
C THR A 113 -2.06 -11.36 7.27
N GLU A 114 -2.40 -10.39 8.11
CA GLU A 114 -3.76 -10.17 8.61
C GLU A 114 -3.98 -8.71 9.03
N TRP A 115 -5.23 -8.26 8.98
CA TRP A 115 -5.62 -6.88 9.31
C TRP A 115 -5.37 -6.48 10.77
N SER A 116 -5.33 -7.44 11.70
CA SER A 116 -5.00 -7.21 13.12
C SER A 116 -3.60 -6.60 13.30
N GLN A 117 -2.63 -6.98 12.47
CA GLN A 117 -1.27 -6.43 12.52
C GLN A 117 -1.27 -4.94 12.19
N LEU A 118 -2.07 -4.54 11.19
CA LEU A 118 -2.28 -3.13 10.85
C LEU A 118 -2.94 -2.36 12.00
N ARG A 119 -3.97 -2.94 12.65
CA ARG A 119 -4.64 -2.31 13.80
C ARG A 119 -3.71 -2.02 14.97
N THR A 120 -2.66 -2.82 15.14
CA THR A 120 -1.68 -2.67 16.21
C THR A 120 -0.81 -1.42 16.02
N ILE A 121 -0.63 -0.97 14.77
CA ILE A 121 0.22 0.19 14.42
C ILE A 121 -0.61 1.45 14.15
N PHE A 122 -1.91 1.30 13.84
CA PHE A 122 -2.86 2.40 13.71
C PHE A 122 -3.47 2.86 15.04
N GLY A 123 -3.42 2.02 16.09
CA GLY A 123 -3.99 2.31 17.43
C GLY A 123 -2.99 2.96 18.36
#